data_AF-A0A8J5XKY6-F1
#
_entry.id   AF-A0A8J5XKY6-F1
#
_cell.length_a   1.000
_cell.length_b   1.000
_cell.length_c   1.000
_cell.angle_alpha   90.00
_cell.angle_beta   90.00
_cell.angle_gamma   90.00
#
_symmetry.space_group_name_H-M   'P 1'
#
loop_
_entity.id
_entity.type
_entity.pdbx_description
1 polymer ?
#
loop_
_entity_poly.entity_id
_entity_poly.type
_entity_poly.pdbx_seq_one_letter_code
_entity_poly.pdbx_strand_id
1 'polypeptide(L)'
;MLAADKRALEQNLKVNLLKIREKELRFYTDNCVAIGTQASLLSGFAYSGLIQIVIPEGRNDTLITAYLCVTVTAMGLELIAVINAMLCSMLGPGLALRGPDGSMHRAVDEMLEEYRLTFFFFGIGLVAFHFSAILFAWVEFIWTVALAMSTLLVLFLYGMFHYFLRIYTRFKVPPSLMITGRFETDSSIYETTITAADLRHANAQHTAEQTVGAQVREYLYPISYAHGVLDAKHGTPPTRS
;
A
#
# COMPACT_ATOMS: atom_id res chain seq x y z
N MET A 1 -18.25 -5.88 36.68
CA MET A 1 -17.15 -6.85 36.46
C MET A 1 -17.02 -7.20 34.99
N LEU A 2 -18.04 -7.76 34.33
CA LEU A 2 -18.02 -8.13 32.90
C LEU A 2 -17.56 -7.03 31.92
N ALA A 3 -17.95 -5.77 32.15
CA ALA A 3 -17.51 -4.65 31.29
C ALA A 3 -16.00 -4.37 31.42
N ALA A 4 -15.40 -4.63 32.59
CA ALA A 4 -13.97 -4.49 32.80
C ALA A 4 -13.22 -5.65 32.12
N ASP A 5 -13.74 -6.88 32.21
CA ASP A 5 -13.16 -8.06 31.56
C ASP A 5 -13.19 -7.91 30.02
N LYS A 6 -14.30 -7.38 29.47
CA LYS A 6 -14.42 -7.06 28.05
C LYS A 6 -13.35 -6.05 27.60
N ARG A 7 -13.18 -4.94 28.34
CA ARG A 7 -12.17 -3.92 28.04
C ARG A 7 -10.75 -4.47 28.14
N ALA A 8 -10.49 -5.32 29.15
CA ALA A 8 -9.20 -5.98 29.31
C ALA A 8 -8.90 -6.91 28.13
N LEU A 9 -9.89 -7.65 27.64
CA LEU A 9 -9.74 -8.51 26.46
C LEU A 9 -9.49 -7.68 25.18
N GLU A 10 -10.25 -6.61 24.97
CA GLU A 10 -10.07 -5.69 23.83
C GLU A 10 -8.68 -5.06 23.83
N GLN A 11 -8.19 -4.62 25.00
CA GLN A 11 -6.85 -4.05 25.13
C GLN A 11 -5.76 -5.09 24.87
N ASN A 12 -5.91 -6.31 25.42
CA ASN A 12 -4.97 -7.41 25.15
C ASN A 12 -4.93 -7.78 23.67
N LEU A 13 -6.09 -7.80 23.00
CA LEU A 13 -6.18 -8.03 21.56
C LEU A 13 -5.45 -6.93 20.79
N LYS A 14 -5.70 -5.64 21.10
CA LYS A 14 -5.02 -4.50 20.45
C LYS A 14 -3.50 -4.60 20.60
N VAL A 15 -3.00 -4.91 21.80
CA VAL A 15 -1.56 -5.08 22.05
C VAL A 15 -0.99 -6.24 21.23
N ASN A 16 -1.69 -7.37 21.15
CA ASN A 16 -1.24 -8.52 20.37
C ASN A 16 -1.21 -8.22 18.86
N LEU A 17 -2.18 -7.46 18.35
CA LEU A 17 -2.22 -7.04 16.94
C LEU A 17 -1.08 -6.08 16.60
N LEU A 18 -0.78 -5.12 17.49
CA LEU A 18 0.36 -4.22 17.31
C LEU A 18 1.68 -5.00 17.23
N LYS A 19 1.86 -6.03 18.06
CA LYS A 19 3.04 -6.92 17.99
C LYS A 19 3.14 -7.67 16.65
N ILE A 20 2.02 -8.04 16.04
CA ILE A 20 2.03 -8.67 14.71
C ILE A 20 2.47 -7.65 13.65
N ARG A 21 1.91 -6.44 13.69
CA ARG A 21 2.32 -5.36 12.77
C ARG A 21 3.78 -4.97 12.94
N GLU A 22 4.31 -4.99 14.15
CA GLU A 22 5.73 -4.74 14.42
C GLU A 22 6.63 -5.77 13.73
N LYS A 23 6.22 -7.04 13.75
CA LYS A 23 6.93 -8.11 13.02
C LYS A 23 6.84 -7.92 11.51
N GLU A 24 5.68 -7.54 10.97
CA GLU A 24 5.51 -7.26 9.54
C GLU A 24 6.38 -6.08 9.10
N LEU A 25 6.40 -5.00 9.89
CA LEU A 25 7.24 -3.83 9.65
C LEU A 25 8.71 -4.25 9.61
N ARG A 26 9.18 -4.97 10.64
CA ARG A 26 10.56 -5.43 10.71
C ARG A 26 10.92 -6.33 9.52
N PHE A 27 10.03 -7.24 9.13
CA PHE A 27 10.23 -8.10 7.97
C PHE A 27 10.47 -7.29 6.68
N TYR A 28 9.65 -6.28 6.40
CA TYR A 28 9.84 -5.45 5.22
C TYR A 28 11.08 -4.55 5.33
N THR A 29 11.42 -4.06 6.52
CA THR A 29 12.65 -3.29 6.74
C THR A 29 13.89 -4.13 6.46
N ASP A 30 13.95 -5.35 7.00
CA ASP A 30 15.07 -6.28 6.79
C ASP A 30 15.20 -6.64 5.30
N ASN A 31 14.07 -6.85 4.60
CA ASN A 31 14.06 -7.12 3.16
C ASN A 31 14.55 -5.92 2.33
N CYS A 32 14.14 -4.69 2.69
CA CYS A 32 14.62 -3.46 2.06
C CYS A 32 16.14 -3.32 2.23
N VAL A 33 16.67 -3.55 3.43
CA VAL A 33 18.12 -3.50 3.68
C VAL A 33 18.86 -4.55 2.84
N ALA A 34 18.33 -5.77 2.77
CA ALA A 34 18.93 -6.85 1.99
C ALA A 34 18.97 -6.52 0.49
N ILE A 35 17.84 -6.08 -0.10
CA ILE A 35 17.78 -5.74 -1.52
C ILE A 35 18.60 -4.49 -1.85
N GLY A 36 18.59 -3.47 -0.98
CA GLY A 36 19.43 -2.28 -1.14
C GLY A 36 20.92 -2.60 -1.12
N THR A 37 21.34 -3.56 -0.31
CA THR A 37 22.74 -4.02 -0.30
C THR A 37 23.11 -4.67 -1.63
N GLN A 38 22.26 -5.55 -2.15
CA GLN A 38 22.51 -6.22 -3.43
C GLN A 38 22.51 -5.23 -4.60
N ALA A 39 21.55 -4.30 -4.62
CA ALA A 39 21.45 -3.25 -5.62
C ALA A 39 22.69 -2.35 -5.64
N SER A 40 23.19 -1.94 -4.46
CA SER A 40 24.39 -1.09 -4.38
C SER A 40 25.64 -1.80 -4.91
N LEU A 41 25.79 -3.11 -4.67
CA LEU A 41 26.87 -3.91 -5.26
C LEU A 41 26.76 -3.96 -6.79
N LEU A 42 25.56 -4.21 -7.33
CA LEU A 42 25.37 -4.31 -8.77
C LEU A 42 25.62 -2.97 -9.48
N SER A 43 25.15 -1.87 -8.89
CA SER A 43 25.48 -0.52 -9.33
C SER A 43 27.00 -0.27 -9.31
N GLY A 44 27.70 -0.73 -8.26
CA GLY A 44 29.15 -0.60 -8.15
C GLY A 44 29.89 -1.36 -9.25
N PHE A 45 29.44 -2.57 -9.59
CA PHE A 45 30.01 -3.35 -10.69
C PHE A 45 29.76 -2.69 -12.05
N ALA A 46 28.56 -2.13 -12.27
CA ALA A 46 28.26 -1.38 -13.48
C ALA A 46 29.16 -0.14 -13.63
N TYR A 47 29.34 0.63 -12.55
CA TYR A 47 30.26 1.76 -12.54
C TYR A 47 31.71 1.34 -12.83
N SER A 48 32.18 0.24 -12.22
CA SER A 48 33.50 -0.32 -12.48
C SER A 48 33.71 -0.66 -13.96
N GLY A 49 32.70 -1.23 -14.61
CA GLY A 49 32.72 -1.50 -16.05
C GLY A 49 32.82 -0.24 -16.92
N LEU A 50 32.28 0.89 -16.47
CA LEU A 50 32.41 2.16 -17.20
C LEU A 50 33.82 2.74 -17.15
N ILE A 51 34.53 2.57 -16.01
CA ILE A 51 35.82 3.22 -15.81
C ILE A 51 37.03 2.36 -16.17
N GLN A 52 36.91 1.02 -16.13
CA GLN A 52 38.04 0.12 -16.35
C GLN A 52 38.19 -0.39 -17.78
N ILE A 53 37.12 -0.32 -18.58
CA ILE A 53 37.13 -0.92 -19.92
C ILE A 53 37.81 0.03 -20.92
N VAL A 54 38.89 -0.45 -21.52
CA VAL A 54 39.59 0.21 -22.63
C VAL A 54 39.05 -0.36 -23.93
N ILE A 55 38.33 0.46 -24.68
CA ILE A 55 37.65 0.01 -25.90
C ILE A 55 38.68 -0.09 -27.05
N PRO A 56 38.79 -1.24 -27.74
CA PRO A 56 39.68 -1.39 -28.89
C PRO A 56 39.32 -0.44 -30.03
N GLU A 57 40.33 0.15 -30.67
CA GLU A 57 40.15 1.01 -31.84
C GLU A 57 39.57 0.20 -33.03
N GLY A 58 38.60 0.77 -33.76
CA GLY A 58 38.00 0.15 -34.94
C GLY A 58 36.76 -0.71 -34.70
N ARG A 59 36.21 -0.72 -33.47
CA ARG A 59 34.90 -1.31 -33.19
C ARG A 59 33.75 -0.39 -33.60
N ASN A 60 32.58 -0.95 -33.86
CA ASN A 60 31.40 -0.20 -34.28
C ASN A 60 30.91 0.75 -33.14
N ASP A 61 30.90 2.05 -33.43
CA ASP A 61 30.43 3.11 -32.52
C ASP A 61 29.01 2.89 -32.00
N THR A 62 28.12 2.29 -32.81
CA THR A 62 26.74 2.00 -32.38
C THR A 62 26.69 0.96 -31.27
N LEU A 63 27.56 -0.06 -31.32
CA LEU A 63 27.61 -1.11 -30.30
C LEU A 63 28.20 -0.57 -29.00
N ILE A 64 29.23 0.26 -29.10
CA ILE A 64 29.84 0.96 -27.95
C ILE A 64 28.79 1.85 -27.28
N THR A 65 28.08 2.66 -28.07
CA THR A 65 27.03 3.55 -27.57
C THR A 65 25.92 2.76 -26.89
N ALA A 66 25.46 1.66 -27.51
CA ALA A 66 24.44 0.79 -26.92
C ALA A 66 24.91 0.19 -25.59
N TYR A 67 26.15 -0.33 -25.52
CA TYR A 67 26.74 -0.83 -24.28
C TYR A 67 26.76 0.23 -23.17
N LEU A 68 27.24 1.44 -23.47
CA LEU A 68 27.33 2.52 -22.49
C LEU A 68 25.94 2.96 -22.01
N CYS A 69 24.97 3.14 -22.91
CA CYS A 69 23.60 3.52 -22.56
C CYS A 69 22.91 2.48 -21.68
N VAL A 70 23.03 1.20 -22.02
CA VAL A 70 22.44 0.11 -21.22
C VAL A 70 23.12 0.02 -19.86
N THR A 71 24.45 0.17 -19.79
CA THR A 71 25.21 0.08 -18.52
C THR A 71 24.85 1.22 -17.57
N VAL A 72 24.77 2.46 -18.08
CA VAL A 72 24.35 3.62 -17.27
C VAL A 72 22.90 3.48 -16.83
N THR A 73 22.02 2.93 -17.68
CA THR A 73 20.62 2.68 -17.33
C THR A 73 20.52 1.62 -16.24
N ALA A 74 21.25 0.50 -16.35
CA ALA A 74 21.30 -0.54 -15.33
C ALA A 74 21.78 0.02 -13.99
N MET A 75 22.88 0.78 -13.99
CA MET A 75 23.40 1.47 -12.81
C MET A 75 22.35 2.42 -12.20
N GLY A 76 21.67 3.22 -13.02
CA GLY A 76 20.65 4.17 -12.57
C GLY A 76 19.45 3.48 -11.92
N LEU A 77 18.96 2.39 -12.50
CA LEU A 77 17.85 1.60 -11.95
C LEU A 77 18.22 0.97 -10.60
N GLU A 78 19.43 0.45 -10.48
CA GLU A 78 19.94 -0.09 -9.22
C GLU A 78 20.09 0.98 -8.14
N LEU A 79 20.58 2.18 -8.49
CA LEU A 79 20.64 3.31 -7.54
C LEU A 79 19.26 3.78 -7.10
N ILE A 80 18.26 3.77 -7.99
CA ILE A 80 16.87 4.06 -7.61
C ILE A 80 16.38 3.02 -6.58
N ALA A 81 16.65 1.73 -6.82
CA ALA A 81 16.31 0.68 -5.86
C ALA A 81 17.02 0.87 -4.51
N VAL A 82 18.30 1.26 -4.50
CA VAL A 82 19.06 1.59 -3.27
C VAL A 82 18.42 2.73 -2.51
N ILE A 83 18.09 3.83 -3.19
CA ILE A 83 17.48 5.00 -2.56
C ILE A 83 16.11 4.64 -1.99
N ASN A 84 15.27 3.91 -2.74
CA ASN A 84 13.95 3.55 -2.24
C ASN A 84 14.05 2.61 -1.03
N ALA A 85 14.92 1.59 -1.10
CA ALA A 85 15.20 0.69 0.01
C ALA A 85 15.66 1.45 1.27
N MET A 86 16.58 2.41 1.11
CA MET A 86 17.08 3.25 2.19
C MET A 86 15.95 4.07 2.81
N LEU A 87 15.20 4.81 1.99
CA LEU A 87 14.08 5.65 2.46
C LEU A 87 13.02 4.82 3.17
N CYS A 88 12.64 3.65 2.65
CA CYS A 88 11.70 2.74 3.30
C CYS A 88 12.20 2.27 4.66
N SER A 89 13.47 1.83 4.73
CA SER A 89 14.07 1.32 5.97
C SER A 89 14.22 2.37 7.07
N MET A 90 14.30 3.66 6.71
CA MET A 90 14.41 4.77 7.65
C MET A 90 13.05 5.38 8.01
N LEU A 91 12.23 5.69 7.00
CA LEU A 91 10.96 6.42 7.18
C LEU A 91 9.82 5.52 7.64
N GLY A 92 9.79 4.24 7.24
CA GLY A 92 8.75 3.28 7.66
C GLY A 92 8.70 3.13 9.20
N PRO A 93 9.80 2.73 9.85
CA PRO A 93 9.89 2.72 11.31
C PRO A 93 9.69 4.09 11.96
N GLY A 94 10.14 5.17 11.31
CA GLY A 94 9.92 6.54 11.79
C GLY A 94 8.43 6.89 11.91
N LEU A 95 7.64 6.57 10.88
CA LEU A 95 6.20 6.79 10.86
C LEU A 95 5.48 5.91 11.90
N ALA A 96 5.89 4.65 12.03
CA ALA A 96 5.32 3.72 12.99
C ALA A 96 5.51 4.15 14.46
N LEU A 97 6.67 4.74 14.79
CA LEU A 97 7.00 5.12 16.17
C LEU A 97 6.52 6.52 16.58
N ARG A 98 6.47 7.45 15.63
CA ARG A 98 6.22 8.89 15.90
C ARG A 98 4.90 9.39 15.35
N GLY A 99 4.22 8.59 14.54
CA GLY A 99 2.95 8.98 13.94
C GLY A 99 1.80 8.96 14.96
N PRO A 100 0.66 9.59 14.61
CA PRO A 100 -0.56 9.53 15.41
C PRO A 100 -1.10 8.09 15.50
N ASP A 101 -2.14 7.86 16.32
CA ASP A 101 -2.77 6.54 16.42
C ASP A 101 -3.16 5.97 15.04
N GLY A 102 -2.86 4.68 14.83
CA GLY A 102 -3.06 4.00 13.54
C GLY A 102 -1.92 4.18 12.53
N SER A 103 -0.95 5.06 12.79
CA SER A 103 0.25 5.25 11.95
C SER A 103 1.05 3.96 11.74
N MET A 104 1.05 3.05 12.71
CA MET A 104 1.66 1.73 12.60
C MET A 104 1.09 0.92 11.43
N HIS A 105 -0.24 0.91 11.26
CA HIS A 105 -0.88 0.17 10.16
C HIS A 105 -0.53 0.80 8.82
N ARG A 106 -0.60 2.14 8.75
CA ARG A 106 -0.23 2.88 7.54
C ARG A 106 1.24 2.64 7.17
N ALA A 107 2.16 2.69 8.13
CA ALA A 107 3.58 2.48 7.88
C ALA A 107 3.88 1.11 7.26
N VAL A 108 3.22 0.04 7.74
CA VAL A 108 3.39 -1.30 7.17
C VAL A 108 2.82 -1.40 5.76
N ASP A 109 1.61 -0.88 5.55
CA ASP A 109 0.92 -0.98 4.26
C ASP A 109 1.68 -0.20 3.16
N GLU A 110 2.14 1.02 3.47
CA GLU A 110 2.95 1.86 2.56
C GLU A 110 4.32 1.22 2.28
N MET A 111 4.97 0.65 3.29
CA MET A 111 6.27 0.01 3.12
C MET A 111 6.18 -1.26 2.27
N LEU A 112 5.06 -1.98 2.33
CA LEU A 112 4.80 -3.13 1.45
C LEU A 112 4.69 -2.69 -0.02
N GLU A 113 3.98 -1.59 -0.29
CA GLU A 113 3.82 -1.05 -1.65
C GLU A 113 5.15 -0.58 -2.22
N GLU A 114 5.90 0.21 -1.44
CA GLU A 114 7.21 0.72 -1.86
C GLU A 114 8.27 -0.38 -1.99
N TYR A 115 8.21 -1.42 -1.14
CA TYR A 115 9.06 -2.60 -1.29
C TYR A 115 8.82 -3.31 -2.64
N ARG A 116 7.56 -3.42 -3.09
CA ARG A 116 7.26 -4.01 -4.41
C ARG A 116 7.85 -3.19 -5.55
N LEU A 117 7.78 -1.86 -5.45
CA LEU A 117 8.37 -0.96 -6.43
C LEU A 117 9.91 -1.09 -6.44
N THR A 118 10.51 -1.18 -5.26
CA THR A 118 11.95 -1.43 -5.09
C THR A 118 12.37 -2.74 -5.76
N PHE A 119 11.61 -3.81 -5.50
CA PHE A 119 11.84 -5.12 -6.11
C PHE A 119 11.72 -5.09 -7.64
N PHE A 120 10.78 -4.29 -8.16
CA PHE A 120 10.61 -4.11 -9.60
C PHE A 120 11.81 -3.40 -10.25
N PHE A 121 12.27 -2.28 -9.69
CA PHE A 121 13.45 -1.57 -10.20
C PHE A 121 14.71 -2.41 -10.12
N PHE A 122 14.94 -3.10 -9.00
CA PHE A 122 16.03 -4.06 -8.85
C PHE A 122 15.94 -5.17 -9.92
N GLY A 123 14.76 -5.75 -10.16
CA GLY A 123 14.59 -6.79 -11.16
C GLY A 123 14.91 -6.34 -12.59
N ILE A 124 14.45 -5.14 -12.99
CA ILE A 124 14.76 -4.58 -14.32
C ILE A 124 16.24 -4.19 -14.41
N GLY A 125 16.80 -3.59 -13.36
CA GLY A 125 18.23 -3.26 -13.26
C GLY A 125 19.11 -4.49 -13.44
N LEU A 126 18.77 -5.58 -12.76
CA LEU A 126 19.47 -6.87 -12.85
C LEU A 126 19.45 -7.44 -14.27
N VAL A 127 18.31 -7.40 -14.96
CA VAL A 127 18.20 -7.87 -16.35
C VAL A 127 18.99 -6.96 -17.29
N ALA A 128 18.89 -5.64 -17.13
CA ALA A 128 19.64 -4.67 -17.91
C ALA A 128 21.16 -4.83 -17.71
N PHE A 129 21.62 -5.13 -16.50
CA PHE A 129 23.01 -5.41 -16.20
C PHE A 129 23.53 -6.64 -16.95
N HIS A 130 22.77 -7.73 -16.99
CA HIS A 130 23.13 -8.91 -17.77
C HIS A 130 23.13 -8.64 -19.28
N PHE A 131 22.19 -7.83 -19.77
CA PHE A 131 22.17 -7.41 -21.16
C PHE A 131 23.39 -6.55 -21.53
N SER A 132 23.80 -5.64 -20.63
CA SER A 132 25.06 -4.90 -20.75
C SER A 132 26.26 -5.84 -20.83
N ALA A 133 26.33 -6.88 -19.98
CA ALA A 133 27.41 -7.86 -20.01
C ALA A 133 27.49 -8.62 -21.35
N ILE A 134 26.34 -8.93 -21.97
CA ILE A 134 26.29 -9.50 -23.32
C ILE A 134 26.88 -8.51 -24.33
N LEU A 135 26.42 -7.25 -24.35
CA LEU A 135 26.96 -6.23 -25.26
C LEU A 135 28.47 -6.04 -25.07
N PHE A 136 28.94 -6.01 -23.83
CA PHE A 136 30.36 -5.94 -23.52
C PHE A 136 31.16 -7.07 -24.16
N ALA A 137 30.65 -8.31 -24.12
CA ALA A 137 31.33 -9.45 -24.75
C ALA A 137 31.52 -9.24 -26.27
N TRP A 138 30.58 -8.57 -26.94
CA TRP A 138 30.68 -8.24 -28.37
C TRP A 138 31.59 -7.03 -28.67
N VAL A 139 31.76 -6.12 -27.71
CA VAL A 139 32.70 -5.00 -27.82
C VAL A 139 34.14 -5.49 -27.67
N GLU A 140 34.39 -6.32 -26.67
CA GLU A 140 35.75 -6.71 -26.27
C GLU A 140 36.31 -7.87 -27.10
N PHE A 141 35.55 -8.96 -27.24
CA PHE A 141 36.10 -10.21 -27.76
C PHE A 141 35.93 -10.39 -29.28
N ILE A 142 36.62 -11.39 -29.83
CA ILE A 142 36.38 -11.91 -31.18
C ILE A 142 35.02 -12.63 -31.23
N TRP A 143 34.42 -12.70 -32.42
CA TRP A 143 33.05 -13.19 -32.60
C TRP A 143 32.80 -14.60 -32.04
N THR A 144 33.78 -15.51 -32.12
CA THR A 144 33.66 -16.88 -31.60
C THR A 144 33.54 -16.90 -30.07
N VAL A 145 34.40 -16.14 -29.39
CA VAL A 145 34.42 -16.02 -27.93
C VAL A 145 33.20 -15.24 -27.45
N ALA A 146 32.85 -14.15 -28.13
CA ALA A 146 31.66 -13.34 -27.82
C ALA A 146 30.37 -14.18 -27.92
N LEU A 147 30.25 -15.04 -28.94
CA LEU A 147 29.09 -15.93 -29.10
C LEU A 147 29.05 -16.98 -27.99
N ALA A 148 30.16 -17.60 -27.64
CA ALA A 148 30.23 -18.58 -26.55
C ALA A 148 29.84 -17.95 -25.19
N MET A 149 30.38 -16.77 -24.87
CA MET A 149 30.05 -16.00 -23.66
C MET A 149 28.59 -15.57 -23.64
N SER A 150 28.08 -15.05 -24.76
CA SER A 150 26.67 -14.65 -24.89
C SER A 150 25.73 -15.83 -24.70
N THR A 151 26.06 -17.00 -25.27
CA THR A 151 25.25 -18.21 -25.12
C THR A 151 25.20 -18.65 -23.66
N LEU A 152 26.34 -18.63 -22.97
CA LEU A 152 26.40 -18.97 -21.54
C LEU A 152 25.60 -17.98 -20.68
N LEU A 153 25.72 -16.67 -20.95
CA LEU A 153 24.97 -15.63 -20.24
C LEU A 153 23.46 -15.74 -20.48
N VAL A 154 23.03 -16.05 -21.71
CA VAL A 154 21.61 -16.25 -22.03
C VAL A 154 21.06 -17.51 -21.33
N LEU A 155 21.82 -18.61 -21.29
CA LEU A 155 21.43 -19.80 -20.53
C LEU A 155 21.33 -19.51 -19.03
N PHE A 156 22.25 -18.73 -18.48
CA PHE A 156 22.21 -18.29 -17.09
C PHE A 156 20.97 -17.42 -16.80
N LEU A 157 20.69 -16.45 -17.67
CA LEU A 157 19.52 -15.58 -17.55
C LEU A 157 18.20 -16.35 -17.67
N TYR A 158 18.12 -17.30 -18.61
CA TYR A 158 16.99 -18.20 -18.77
C TYR A 158 16.79 -19.06 -17.51
N GLY A 159 17.86 -19.67 -17.01
CA GLY A 159 17.83 -20.43 -15.76
C GLY A 159 17.34 -19.59 -14.59
N MET A 160 17.93 -18.40 -14.39
CA MET A 160 17.55 -17.45 -13.35
C MET A 160 16.07 -17.08 -13.42
N PHE A 161 15.55 -16.76 -14.62
CA PHE A 161 14.14 -16.43 -14.82
C PHE A 161 13.22 -17.61 -14.47
N HIS A 162 13.57 -18.82 -14.90
CA HIS A 162 12.81 -20.03 -14.56
C HIS A 162 12.83 -20.33 -13.05
N TYR A 163 13.99 -20.18 -12.40
CA TYR A 163 14.11 -20.34 -10.95
C TYR A 163 13.29 -19.29 -10.21
N PHE A 164 13.35 -18.02 -10.65
CA PHE A 164 12.55 -16.94 -10.10
C PHE A 164 11.06 -17.25 -10.21
N LEU A 165 10.56 -17.61 -11.40
CA LEU A 165 9.15 -17.96 -11.58
C LEU A 165 8.74 -19.18 -10.75
N ARG A 166 9.61 -20.20 -10.64
CA ARG A 166 9.36 -21.37 -9.80
C ARG A 166 9.21 -21.00 -8.32
N ILE A 167 10.06 -20.11 -7.80
CA ILE A 167 9.99 -19.64 -6.41
C ILE A 167 8.74 -18.76 -6.25
N TYR A 168 8.57 -17.77 -7.12
CA TYR A 168 7.46 -16.82 -7.06
C TYR A 168 6.10 -17.53 -7.08
N THR A 169 5.90 -18.49 -7.99
CA THR A 169 4.63 -19.25 -8.07
C THR A 169 4.38 -20.13 -6.84
N ARG A 170 5.42 -20.66 -6.19
CA ARG A 170 5.29 -21.47 -4.97
C ARG A 170 4.98 -20.65 -3.73
N PHE A 171 5.50 -19.42 -3.63
CA PHE A 171 5.34 -18.57 -2.46
C PHE A 171 4.27 -17.49 -2.62
N LYS A 172 3.65 -17.36 -3.80
CA LYS A 172 2.56 -16.41 -4.03
C LYS A 172 1.31 -16.84 -3.25
N VAL A 173 1.01 -16.12 -2.17
CA VAL A 173 -0.27 -16.20 -1.48
C VAL A 173 -1.30 -15.35 -2.25
N PRO A 174 -2.46 -15.90 -2.64
CA PRO A 174 -3.53 -15.11 -3.25
C PRO A 174 -3.91 -13.94 -2.33
N PRO A 175 -4.13 -12.72 -2.86
CA PRO A 175 -4.51 -11.57 -2.03
C PRO A 175 -5.73 -11.83 -1.15
N SER A 176 -6.68 -12.66 -1.61
CA SER A 176 -7.89 -13.05 -0.87
C SER A 176 -7.62 -13.92 0.37
N LEU A 177 -6.47 -14.58 0.43
CA LEU A 177 -6.06 -15.43 1.56
C LEU A 177 -4.99 -14.77 2.44
N MET A 178 -4.57 -13.54 2.10
CA MET A 178 -3.56 -12.81 2.85
C MET A 178 -4.17 -12.27 4.15
N ILE A 179 -3.82 -12.88 5.28
CA ILE A 179 -4.18 -12.38 6.60
C ILE A 179 -3.09 -11.42 7.05
N THR A 180 -3.46 -10.16 7.27
CA THR A 180 -2.57 -9.14 7.84
C THR A 180 -2.94 -8.89 9.30
N GLY A 181 -2.05 -8.27 10.07
CA GLY A 181 -2.40 -7.78 11.42
C GLY A 181 -3.43 -6.64 11.45
N ARG A 182 -4.07 -6.27 10.32
CA ARG A 182 -5.13 -5.26 10.25
C ARG A 182 -6.46 -5.87 10.68
N PHE A 183 -6.88 -5.61 11.90
CA PHE A 183 -8.28 -5.81 12.27
C PHE A 183 -9.02 -4.50 12.00
N GLU A 184 -9.86 -4.49 10.96
CA GLU A 184 -10.90 -3.48 10.85
C GLU A 184 -11.90 -3.80 11.97
N THR A 185 -11.81 -3.03 13.05
CA THR A 185 -12.90 -3.02 14.01
C THR A 185 -14.04 -2.42 13.22
N ASP A 186 -15.03 -3.23 12.86
CA ASP A 186 -16.20 -2.79 12.12
C ASP A 186 -17.07 -1.92 13.06
N SER A 187 -16.52 -0.78 13.46
CA SER A 187 -17.18 0.24 14.26
C SER A 187 -18.35 0.83 13.50
N SER A 188 -18.36 0.70 12.16
CA SER A 188 -19.50 1.05 11.31
C SER A 188 -20.75 0.21 11.65
N ILE A 189 -20.58 -1.10 11.92
CA ILE A 189 -21.69 -1.97 12.30
C ILE A 189 -22.17 -1.61 13.70
N TYR A 190 -21.26 -1.33 14.65
CA TYR A 190 -21.66 -0.92 16.00
C TYR A 190 -22.30 0.47 16.04
N GLU A 191 -21.79 1.44 15.30
CA GLU A 191 -22.31 2.81 15.26
C GLU A 191 -23.66 2.87 14.53
N THR A 192 -23.83 2.09 13.46
CA THR A 192 -25.13 1.92 12.76
C THR A 192 -26.14 1.16 13.64
N THR A 193 -25.71 0.14 14.38
CA THR A 193 -26.59 -0.63 15.27
C THR A 193 -27.01 0.18 16.51
N ILE A 194 -26.10 0.99 17.06
CA ILE A 194 -26.37 1.88 18.19
C ILE A 194 -27.30 3.02 17.74
N THR A 195 -27.03 3.70 16.63
CA THR A 195 -27.95 4.74 16.11
C THR A 195 -29.31 4.18 15.73
N ALA A 196 -29.39 2.97 15.14
CA ALA A 196 -30.67 2.32 14.84
C ALA A 196 -31.43 1.90 16.11
N ALA A 197 -30.74 1.45 17.16
CA ALA A 197 -31.34 1.13 18.45
C ALA A 197 -31.82 2.40 19.18
N ASP A 198 -31.02 3.46 19.17
CA ASP A 198 -31.34 4.76 19.77
C ASP A 198 -32.53 5.42 19.06
N LEU A 199 -32.61 5.34 17.72
CA LEU A 199 -33.77 5.80 16.95
C LEU A 199 -35.04 5.01 17.31
N ARG A 200 -34.94 3.70 17.52
CA ARG A 200 -36.07 2.85 17.90
C ARG A 200 -36.57 3.18 19.31
N HIS A 201 -35.65 3.45 20.25
CA HIS A 201 -36.01 3.88 21.61
C HIS A 201 -36.66 5.27 21.63
N ALA A 202 -36.14 6.23 20.84
CA ALA A 202 -36.75 7.56 20.72
C ALA A 202 -38.15 7.52 20.09
N ASN A 203 -38.36 6.72 19.03
CA ASN A 203 -39.68 6.55 18.42
C ASN A 203 -40.69 5.83 19.33
N ALA A 204 -40.24 4.88 20.14
CA ALA A 204 -41.10 4.21 21.11
C ALA A 204 -41.56 5.17 22.23
N GLN A 205 -40.69 6.07 22.69
CA GLN A 205 -41.05 7.10 23.67
C GLN A 205 -42.03 8.13 23.10
N HIS A 206 -41.81 8.62 21.88
CA HIS A 206 -42.75 9.52 21.21
C HIS A 206 -44.12 8.88 20.97
N THR A 207 -44.16 7.60 20.63
CA THR A 207 -45.42 6.86 20.43
C THR A 207 -46.15 6.69 21.78
N ALA A 208 -45.43 6.39 22.86
CA ALA A 208 -46.01 6.31 24.20
C ALA A 208 -46.60 7.65 24.67
N GLU A 209 -45.90 8.77 24.45
CA GLU A 209 -46.38 10.12 24.80
C GLU A 209 -47.60 10.54 23.97
N GLN A 210 -47.64 10.21 22.67
CA GLN A 210 -48.81 10.47 21.83
C GLN A 210 -50.03 9.62 22.23
N THR A 211 -49.82 8.37 22.66
CA THR A 211 -50.91 7.48 23.10
C THR A 211 -51.50 7.97 24.43
N VAL A 212 -50.64 8.42 25.37
CA VAL A 212 -51.08 9.03 26.63
C VAL A 212 -51.79 10.37 26.38
N GLY A 213 -51.27 11.21 25.47
CA GLY A 213 -51.92 12.47 25.08
C GLY A 213 -53.28 12.29 24.39
N ALA A 214 -53.45 11.22 23.61
CA ALA A 214 -54.73 10.86 22.99
C ALA A 214 -55.75 10.36 24.01
N GLN A 215 -55.34 9.51 24.97
CA GLN A 215 -56.22 9.08 26.06
C GLN A 215 -56.64 10.25 26.97
N VAL A 216 -55.74 11.19 27.27
CA VAL A 216 -56.09 12.38 28.08
C VAL A 216 -57.07 13.30 27.33
N ARG A 217 -56.99 13.42 26.00
CA ARG A 217 -57.98 14.18 25.21
C ARG A 217 -59.37 13.52 25.18
N GLU A 218 -59.43 12.19 25.20
CA GLU A 218 -60.69 11.45 25.15
C GLU A 218 -61.48 11.55 26.47
N TYR A 219 -60.82 11.81 27.61
CA TYR A 219 -61.49 12.04 28.90
C TYR A 219 -61.85 13.50 29.19
N LEU A 220 -61.29 14.49 28.47
CA LEU A 220 -61.45 15.91 28.82
C LEU A 220 -62.49 16.68 28.01
N TYR A 221 -63.11 16.11 26.96
CA TYR A 221 -64.20 16.78 26.25
C TYR A 221 -65.21 15.81 25.61
N PRO A 222 -66.38 15.58 26.23
CA PRO A 222 -67.61 15.36 25.49
C PRO A 222 -68.37 16.68 25.39
N ILE A 223 -68.62 17.12 24.14
CA ILE A 223 -69.72 18.03 23.74
C ILE A 223 -69.52 19.52 24.07
N SER A 224 -69.35 20.38 23.05
CA SER A 224 -70.36 21.41 22.68
C SER A 224 -69.90 22.51 21.70
N TYR A 225 -70.80 22.74 20.75
CA TYR A 225 -71.18 23.96 20.03
C TYR A 225 -70.37 24.61 18.89
N ALA A 226 -71.11 24.66 17.78
CA ALA A 226 -71.08 25.53 16.63
C ALA A 226 -71.08 27.05 16.93
N HIS A 227 -70.31 27.78 16.12
CA HIS A 227 -70.49 29.13 15.54
C HIS A 227 -69.11 29.46 14.90
N GLY A 228 -68.92 30.03 13.73
CA GLY A 228 -69.74 30.87 12.88
C GLY A 228 -68.86 32.04 12.40
N VAL A 229 -68.66 32.13 11.08
CA VAL A 229 -68.54 33.36 10.26
C VAL A 229 -67.23 34.20 10.27
N LEU A 230 -66.89 34.67 9.05
CA LEU A 230 -66.13 35.86 8.59
C LEU A 230 -64.66 35.63 8.20
N ASP A 231 -64.31 35.56 6.91
CA ASP A 231 -64.16 36.62 5.88
C ASP A 231 -63.07 37.68 6.16
N ALA A 232 -61.99 37.64 5.36
CA ALA A 232 -61.18 38.78 4.87
C ALA A 232 -59.92 38.20 4.15
N LYS A 233 -59.90 38.03 2.82
CA LYS A 233 -59.55 39.00 1.74
C LYS A 233 -58.29 39.85 1.96
N HIS A 234 -57.38 39.68 0.98
CA HIS A 234 -56.41 40.62 0.40
C HIS A 234 -55.00 40.78 1.00
N GLY A 235 -53.99 40.60 0.12
CA GLY A 235 -52.76 41.40 0.15
C GLY A 235 -51.46 40.68 -0.24
N THR A 236 -51.17 40.58 -1.54
CA THR A 236 -49.80 40.43 -2.10
C THR A 236 -49.60 41.56 -3.13
N PRO A 237 -48.37 41.85 -3.61
CA PRO A 237 -47.14 42.31 -2.96
C PRO A 237 -46.78 43.74 -3.49
N PRO A 238 -45.56 44.30 -3.32
CA PRO A 238 -44.57 44.12 -4.40
C PRO A 238 -43.08 44.17 -4.01
N THR A 239 -42.30 43.74 -5.00
CA THR A 239 -40.85 43.83 -5.27
C THR A 239 -40.21 45.22 -5.14
N ARG A 240 -38.93 45.24 -4.72
CA ARG A 240 -37.78 46.13 -5.09
C ARG A 240 -36.64 45.73 -4.13
N SER A 241 -35.37 45.60 -4.49
CA SER A 241 -34.53 45.98 -5.63
C SER A 241 -33.25 45.16 -5.54
#